data_AF-A0A2E6TEQ3-F1
#
_entry.id   AF-A0A2E6TEQ3-F1
#
_cell.length_a   1.000
_cell.length_b   1.000
_cell.length_c   1.000
_cell.angle_alpha   90.00
_cell.angle_beta   90.00
_cell.angle_gamma   90.00
#
_symmetry.space_group_name_H-M   'P 1'
#
loop_
_entity.id
_entity.type
_entity.pdbx_description
1 polymer ?
#
loop_
_entity_poly.entity_id
_entity_poly.type
_entity_poly.pdbx_seq_one_letter_code
_entity_poly.pdbx_strand_id
1 'polypeptide(L)'
;MHRSGTSALARVLNILGLQLPKDLLPAKDDNETGFWETRSVVQLNEEILGSLGSQWKMAEGIPDAWLESEACQGFEEKGLALLQEEYEGNGPFLIKDPRICILAEFWIKLVKQFNASPFAVIISRNPLEIAASLKTRDDLSLPHTTLLWLKHVLEAERHTRDIGRCFVTYDQLLEDWETVAAKVATSSELVWKTNPDEAQKEINLFLSDRHRHHRNTDEETLKGESFPGLLRNGYLAWQAIQEEDSPANRLLLDKVREEFEFIEQACHSFMREKNAEISHLHMRIKENSAKAAEEMEKLREEIRETNENLYYWESKVSKMQGSFSWKATSPLRWLRRLTMDRFR
;
A
#
# COMPACT_ATOMS: atom_id res chain seq x y z
N MET A 1 4.75 -2.25 10.22
CA MET A 1 4.65 -2.68 8.80
C MET A 1 3.47 -3.62 8.61
N HIS A 2 2.87 -3.65 7.42
CA HIS A 2 1.88 -4.66 7.04
C HIS A 2 2.46 -6.08 7.18
N ARG A 3 1.58 -7.06 7.45
CA ARG A 3 1.92 -8.49 7.63
C ARG A 3 2.86 -8.84 8.80
N SER A 4 3.17 -7.87 9.67
CA SER A 4 3.91 -8.10 10.92
C SER A 4 3.07 -8.68 12.06
N GLY A 5 1.77 -8.95 11.87
CA GLY A 5 0.90 -9.48 12.92
C GLY A 5 0.12 -8.43 13.71
N THR A 6 0.14 -7.17 13.29
CA THR A 6 -0.55 -6.05 13.97
C THR A 6 -2.05 -6.29 14.17
N SER A 7 -2.75 -6.92 13.23
CA SER A 7 -4.17 -7.27 13.38
C SER A 7 -4.41 -8.35 14.43
N ALA A 8 -3.50 -9.33 14.55
CA ALA A 8 -3.62 -10.38 15.57
C ALA A 8 -3.49 -9.76 16.97
N LEU A 9 -2.44 -8.96 17.15
CA LEU A 9 -2.18 -8.26 18.41
C LEU A 9 -3.35 -7.34 18.77
N ALA A 10 -3.84 -6.53 17.82
CA ALA A 10 -4.95 -5.62 18.06
C ALA A 10 -6.21 -6.34 18.57
N ARG A 11 -6.54 -7.50 17.99
CA ARG A 11 -7.68 -8.28 18.44
C ARG A 11 -7.46 -8.87 19.83
N VAL A 12 -6.28 -9.42 20.13
CA VAL A 12 -5.97 -9.93 21.48
C VAL A 12 -6.12 -8.83 22.52
N LEU A 13 -5.51 -7.66 22.30
CA LEU A 13 -5.60 -6.52 23.23
C LEU A 13 -7.04 -5.99 23.38
N ASN A 14 -7.84 -6.05 22.30
CA ASN A 14 -9.25 -5.70 22.36
C ASN A 14 -10.07 -6.67 23.23
N ILE A 15 -9.87 -7.99 23.08
CA ILE A 15 -10.56 -8.99 23.92
C ILE A 15 -10.21 -8.77 25.41
N LEU A 16 -8.96 -8.37 25.70
CA LEU A 16 -8.49 -8.04 27.05
C LEU A 16 -9.03 -6.70 27.60
N GLY A 17 -9.75 -5.93 26.77
CA GLY A 17 -10.53 -4.77 27.23
C GLY A 17 -10.07 -3.42 26.69
N LEU A 18 -9.13 -3.37 25.73
CA LEU A 18 -8.86 -2.13 25.01
C LEU A 18 -10.04 -1.78 24.09
N GLN A 19 -10.46 -0.53 24.17
CA GLN A 19 -11.51 -0.02 23.31
C GLN A 19 -11.01 0.10 21.87
N LEU A 20 -11.80 -0.45 20.94
CA LEU A 20 -11.66 -0.23 19.51
C LEU A 20 -12.53 0.97 19.09
N PRO A 21 -12.20 1.60 17.95
CA PRO A 21 -13.04 2.64 17.36
C PRO A 21 -14.44 2.11 16.99
N LYS A 22 -15.37 3.02 16.69
CA LYS A 22 -16.73 2.67 16.29
C LYS A 22 -16.80 2.14 14.85
N ASP A 23 -16.06 2.74 13.91
CA ASP A 23 -16.06 2.34 12.49
C ASP A 23 -14.82 1.54 12.08
N LEU A 24 -14.92 0.21 12.21
CA LEU A 24 -13.86 -0.72 11.79
C LEU A 24 -13.94 -1.04 10.29
N LEU A 25 -12.77 -1.15 9.65
CA LEU A 25 -12.70 -1.65 8.27
C LEU A 25 -13.24 -3.08 8.15
N PRO A 26 -14.07 -3.36 7.12
CA PRO A 26 -14.60 -4.70 6.88
C PRO A 26 -13.47 -5.66 6.51
N ALA A 27 -13.67 -6.96 6.81
CA ALA A 27 -12.80 -8.02 6.34
C ALA A 27 -12.70 -8.03 4.80
N LYS A 28 -11.55 -8.48 4.29
CA LYS A 28 -11.30 -8.74 2.85
C LYS A 28 -10.75 -10.15 2.71
N ASP A 29 -10.74 -10.68 1.49
CA ASP A 29 -10.25 -12.03 1.18
C ASP A 29 -8.81 -12.28 1.67
N ASP A 30 -7.99 -11.24 1.79
CA ASP A 30 -6.60 -11.32 2.26
C ASP A 30 -6.45 -11.18 3.79
N ASN A 31 -7.56 -10.99 4.52
CA ASN A 31 -7.69 -10.93 5.97
C ASN A 31 -9.15 -11.20 6.41
N GLU A 32 -9.55 -12.47 6.41
CA GLU A 32 -10.93 -12.95 6.61
C GLU A 32 -11.55 -12.56 7.97
N THR A 33 -10.73 -12.26 8.98
CA THR A 33 -11.18 -11.90 10.35
C THR A 33 -11.29 -10.40 10.59
N GLY A 34 -11.04 -9.56 9.58
CA GLY A 34 -11.10 -8.09 9.71
C GLY A 34 -9.75 -7.44 9.96
N PHE A 35 -9.62 -6.17 9.57
CA PHE A 35 -8.37 -5.42 9.73
C PHE A 35 -8.17 -4.89 11.15
N TRP A 36 -9.25 -4.72 11.91
CA TRP A 36 -9.21 -4.11 13.25
C TRP A 36 -8.53 -2.72 13.21
N GLU A 37 -8.70 -2.03 12.08
CA GLU A 37 -8.22 -0.69 11.78
C GLU A 37 -9.44 0.22 11.68
N THR A 38 -9.34 1.46 12.16
CA THR A 38 -10.38 2.46 11.92
C THR A 38 -10.33 2.89 10.46
N ARG A 39 -11.46 2.86 9.75
CA ARG A 39 -11.52 3.36 8.37
C ARG A 39 -11.03 4.80 8.28
N SER A 40 -11.45 5.63 9.21
CA SER A 40 -11.09 7.04 9.30
C SER A 40 -9.59 7.22 9.57
N VAL A 41 -8.96 6.40 10.42
CA VAL A 41 -7.50 6.42 10.66
C VAL A 41 -6.72 6.06 9.40
N VAL A 42 -7.14 5.01 8.69
CA VAL A 42 -6.50 4.60 7.43
C VAL A 42 -6.62 5.69 6.39
N GLN A 43 -7.80 6.28 6.24
CA GLN A 43 -8.02 7.38 5.30
C GLN A 43 -7.15 8.59 5.66
N LEU A 44 -7.09 8.98 6.93
CA LEU A 44 -6.24 10.10 7.37
C LEU A 44 -4.76 9.84 7.07
N ASN A 45 -4.27 8.62 7.34
CA ASN A 45 -2.90 8.23 7.03
C ASN A 45 -2.62 8.28 5.51
N GLU A 46 -3.57 7.82 4.68
CA GLU A 46 -3.44 7.87 3.22
C GLU A 46 -3.50 9.30 2.68
N GLU A 47 -4.34 10.18 3.24
CA GLU A 47 -4.39 11.61 2.90
C GLU A 47 -3.07 12.30 3.26
N ILE A 48 -2.52 12.03 4.44
CA ILE A 48 -1.23 12.58 4.88
C ILE A 48 -0.11 12.12 3.93
N LEU A 49 0.04 10.81 3.72
CA LEU A 49 1.08 10.27 2.84
C LEU A 49 0.92 10.77 1.40
N GLY A 50 -0.32 10.84 0.90
CA GLY A 50 -0.64 11.37 -0.43
C GLY A 50 -0.27 12.86 -0.57
N SER A 51 -0.48 13.67 0.47
CA SER A 51 -0.08 15.09 0.46
C SER A 51 1.44 15.28 0.37
N LEU A 52 2.20 14.28 0.82
CA LEU A 52 3.66 14.23 0.74
C LEU A 52 4.17 13.57 -0.55
N GLY A 53 3.28 13.12 -1.44
CA GLY A 53 3.64 12.35 -2.62
C GLY A 53 4.19 10.95 -2.31
N SER A 54 3.95 10.44 -1.09
CA SER A 54 4.39 9.12 -0.64
C SER A 54 3.18 8.17 -0.51
N GLN A 55 3.46 6.92 -0.15
CA GLN A 55 2.47 5.86 0.09
C GLN A 55 3.14 4.75 0.92
N TRP A 56 2.33 3.88 1.52
CA TRP A 56 2.82 2.85 2.46
C TRP A 56 3.89 1.89 1.90
N LYS A 57 3.92 1.71 0.57
CA LYS A 57 4.88 0.84 -0.13
C LYS A 57 6.17 1.55 -0.54
N MET A 58 6.32 2.82 -0.17
CA MET A 58 7.56 3.56 -0.40
C MET A 58 8.38 3.61 0.88
N ALA A 59 9.68 3.81 0.72
CA ALA A 59 10.63 3.83 1.81
C ALA A 59 10.94 5.24 2.33
N GLU A 60 10.21 6.27 1.87
CA GLU A 60 10.47 7.65 2.31
C GLU A 60 9.95 7.89 3.73
N GLY A 61 10.74 8.60 4.53
CA GLY A 61 10.32 9.12 5.82
C GLY A 61 9.49 10.40 5.70
N ILE A 62 8.90 10.82 6.81
CA ILE A 62 8.23 12.11 6.91
C ILE A 62 9.29 13.20 7.13
N PRO A 63 9.32 14.28 6.33
CA PRO A 63 10.26 15.36 6.57
C PRO A 63 9.95 16.07 7.90
N ASP A 64 10.96 16.30 8.75
CA ASP A 64 10.79 17.03 10.01
C ASP A 64 10.10 18.39 9.82
N ALA A 65 10.46 19.10 8.73
CA ALA A 65 9.85 20.40 8.39
C ALA A 65 8.35 20.32 8.08
N TRP A 66 7.82 19.15 7.70
CA TRP A 66 6.39 18.98 7.48
C TRP A 66 5.61 18.98 8.79
N LEU A 67 6.16 18.43 9.88
CA LEU A 67 5.49 18.36 11.19
C LEU A 67 5.18 19.74 11.77
N GLU A 68 5.97 20.75 11.40
CA GLU A 68 5.81 22.15 11.80
C GLU A 68 4.99 22.99 10.79
N SER A 69 4.52 22.39 9.70
CA SER A 69 3.82 23.10 8.63
C SER A 69 2.33 23.32 8.93
N GLU A 70 1.73 24.36 8.31
CA GLU A 70 0.28 24.58 8.34
C GLU A 70 -0.51 23.38 7.80
N ALA A 71 0.04 22.64 6.83
CA ALA A 71 -0.58 21.44 6.30
C ALA A 71 -0.73 20.36 7.38
N CYS A 72 0.30 20.15 8.20
CA CYS A 72 0.24 19.22 9.34
C CYS A 72 -0.79 19.68 10.38
N GLN A 73 -0.84 20.98 10.70
CA GLN A 73 -1.86 21.53 11.63
C GLN A 73 -3.29 21.24 11.17
N GLY A 74 -3.58 21.38 9.87
CA GLY A 74 -4.89 21.01 9.32
C GLY A 74 -5.21 19.51 9.45
N PHE A 75 -4.21 18.63 9.40
CA PHE A 75 -4.38 17.21 9.68
C PHE A 75 -4.52 16.90 11.18
N GLU A 76 -3.86 17.67 12.06
CA GLU A 76 -4.03 17.55 13.51
C GLU A 76 -5.47 17.88 13.93
N GLU A 77 -6.06 18.96 13.40
CA GLU A 77 -7.47 19.30 13.66
C GLU A 77 -8.43 18.19 13.22
N LYS A 78 -8.24 17.66 12.00
CA LYS A 78 -9.01 16.51 11.49
C LYS A 78 -8.83 15.28 12.38
N GLY A 79 -7.59 14.99 12.78
CA GLY A 79 -7.26 13.85 13.62
C GLY A 79 -7.88 13.94 15.01
N LEU A 80 -7.93 15.14 15.61
CA LEU A 80 -8.56 15.36 16.91
C LEU A 80 -10.06 15.13 16.85
N ALA A 81 -10.73 15.67 15.82
CA ALA A 81 -12.16 15.45 15.61
C ALA A 81 -12.46 13.95 15.43
N LEU A 82 -11.62 13.24 14.66
CA LEU A 82 -11.71 11.80 14.49
C LEU A 82 -11.59 11.06 15.83
N LEU A 83 -10.57 11.37 16.65
CA LEU A 83 -10.39 10.69 17.93
C LEU A 83 -11.58 10.92 18.87
N GLN A 84 -12.14 12.13 18.88
CA GLN A 84 -13.33 12.47 19.66
C GLN A 84 -14.59 11.72 19.21
N GLU A 85 -14.72 11.48 17.90
CA GLU A 85 -15.86 10.77 17.34
C GLU A 85 -15.78 9.25 17.59
N GLU A 86 -14.58 8.68 17.41
CA GLU A 86 -14.35 7.23 17.41
C GLU A 86 -14.15 6.65 18.81
N TYR A 87 -13.59 7.43 19.75
CA TYR A 87 -13.26 6.96 21.08
C TYR A 87 -14.04 7.74 22.15
N GLU A 88 -14.92 7.02 22.85
CA GLU A 88 -15.72 7.56 23.95
C GLU A 88 -15.23 7.07 25.31
N GLY A 89 -15.36 7.91 26.34
CA GLY A 89 -15.07 7.55 27.72
C GLY A 89 -13.62 7.81 28.13
N ASN A 90 -13.28 7.37 29.34
CA ASN A 90 -11.97 7.64 29.99
C ASN A 90 -11.10 6.36 30.09
N GLY A 91 -11.38 5.35 29.27
CA GLY A 91 -10.68 4.07 29.31
C GLY A 91 -9.49 4.01 28.34
N PRO A 92 -8.60 3.01 28.49
CA PRO A 92 -7.54 2.79 27.52
C PRO A 92 -8.15 2.31 26.18
N PHE A 93 -7.64 2.87 25.09
CA PHE A 93 -8.09 2.58 23.73
C PHE A 93 -6.91 2.23 22.84
N LEU A 94 -7.21 1.61 21.70
CA LEU A 94 -6.22 1.17 20.73
C LEU A 94 -6.42 1.92 19.40
N ILE A 95 -5.36 2.58 18.94
CA ILE A 95 -5.23 3.04 17.55
C ILE A 95 -4.29 2.07 16.85
N LYS A 96 -4.74 1.48 15.74
CA LYS A 96 -3.93 0.56 14.95
C LYS A 96 -4.04 0.89 13.47
N ASP A 97 -2.89 1.13 12.86
CA ASP A 97 -2.64 1.09 11.42
C ASP A 97 -1.14 0.79 11.25
N PRO A 98 -0.74 -0.16 10.39
CA PRO A 98 0.66 -0.48 10.15
C PRO A 98 1.57 0.68 9.72
N ARG A 99 0.99 1.78 9.20
CA ARG A 99 1.64 3.02 8.76
C ARG A 99 1.92 3.98 9.91
N ILE A 100 1.32 3.78 11.09
CA ILE A 100 1.56 4.64 12.28
C ILE A 100 3.04 4.66 12.65
N CYS A 101 3.82 3.62 12.38
CA CYS A 101 5.26 3.68 12.63
C CYS A 101 5.98 4.75 11.80
N ILE A 102 5.52 5.03 10.58
CA ILE A 102 6.06 6.11 9.73
C ILE A 102 5.53 7.46 10.21
N LEU A 103 4.28 7.50 10.65
CA LEU A 103 3.58 8.71 11.12
C LEU A 103 3.65 8.86 12.65
N ALA A 104 4.64 8.27 13.31
CA ALA A 104 4.62 8.06 14.76
C ALA A 104 4.64 9.40 15.51
N GLU A 105 5.47 10.35 15.10
CA GLU A 105 5.52 11.67 15.72
C GLU A 105 4.18 12.41 15.64
N PHE A 106 3.54 12.39 14.48
CA PHE A 106 2.20 12.97 14.26
C PHE A 106 1.18 12.35 15.23
N TRP A 107 1.10 11.02 15.29
CA TRP A 107 0.14 10.33 16.15
C TRP A 107 0.44 10.52 17.64
N ILE A 108 1.70 10.54 18.05
CA ILE A 108 2.09 10.78 19.44
C ILE A 108 1.68 12.20 19.87
N LYS A 109 1.93 13.20 19.02
CA LYS A 109 1.50 14.58 19.25
C LYS A 109 -0.03 14.67 19.35
N LEU A 110 -0.73 14.03 18.42
CA LEU A 110 -2.19 14.01 18.37
C LEU A 110 -2.83 13.37 19.62
N VAL A 111 -2.31 12.22 20.06
CA VAL A 111 -2.79 11.54 21.28
C VAL A 111 -2.58 12.40 22.52
N LYS A 112 -1.44 13.11 22.61
CA LYS A 112 -1.18 14.06 23.71
C LYS A 112 -2.14 15.25 23.67
N GLN A 113 -2.43 15.80 22.48
CA GLN A 113 -3.41 16.88 22.30
C GLN A 113 -4.84 16.41 22.65
N PHE A 114 -5.16 15.14 22.38
CA PHE A 114 -6.40 14.48 22.81
C PHE A 114 -6.47 14.21 24.33
N ASN A 115 -5.44 14.64 25.09
CA ASN A 115 -5.35 14.49 26.53
C ASN A 115 -5.28 13.02 26.99
N ALA A 116 -4.63 12.17 26.19
CA ALA A 116 -4.31 10.78 26.52
C ALA A 116 -2.78 10.56 26.60
N SER A 117 -2.38 9.52 27.33
CA SER A 117 -0.98 9.12 27.45
C SER A 117 -0.61 8.09 26.38
N PRO A 118 0.26 8.43 25.40
CA PRO A 118 0.64 7.49 24.36
C PRO A 118 1.55 6.38 24.91
N PHE A 119 1.29 5.15 24.49
CA PHE A 119 2.13 3.99 24.75
C PHE A 119 2.22 3.12 23.48
N ALA A 120 3.42 2.73 23.06
CA ALA A 120 3.63 1.98 21.83
C ALA A 120 3.83 0.47 22.07
N VAL A 121 2.96 -0.36 21.50
CA VAL A 121 3.20 -1.81 21.40
C VAL A 121 3.71 -2.14 19.99
N ILE A 122 5.01 -2.44 19.89
CA ILE A 122 5.68 -2.60 18.60
C ILE A 122 5.84 -4.09 18.30
N ILE A 123 5.02 -4.58 17.39
CA ILE A 123 5.08 -5.97 16.92
C ILE A 123 5.93 -6.12 15.67
N SER A 124 6.86 -7.07 15.69
CA SER A 124 7.64 -7.46 14.51
C SER A 124 7.38 -8.92 14.11
N ARG A 125 7.75 -9.22 12.87
CA ARG A 125 7.81 -10.57 12.32
C ARG A 125 9.07 -10.69 11.48
N ASN A 126 9.56 -11.91 11.30
CA ASN A 126 10.68 -12.18 10.43
C ASN A 126 10.47 -11.56 9.02
N PRO A 127 11.43 -10.78 8.50
CA PRO A 127 11.29 -10.07 7.23
C PRO A 127 11.11 -10.99 6.02
N LEU A 128 11.64 -12.22 6.04
CA LEU A 128 11.45 -13.18 4.95
C LEU A 128 10.01 -13.73 4.92
N GLU A 129 9.40 -13.95 6.08
CA GLU A 129 7.99 -14.35 6.14
C GLU A 129 7.07 -13.22 5.66
N ILE A 130 7.41 -11.97 5.97
CA ILE A 130 6.72 -10.78 5.46
C ILE A 130 6.87 -10.71 3.94
N ALA A 131 8.08 -10.93 3.41
CA ALA A 131 8.35 -10.96 1.97
C ALA A 131 7.55 -12.04 1.23
N ALA A 132 7.49 -13.26 1.77
CA ALA A 132 6.67 -14.32 1.19
C ALA A 132 5.19 -13.93 1.16
N SER A 133 4.67 -13.34 2.24
CA SER A 133 3.26 -12.91 2.32
C SER A 133 2.93 -11.75 1.38
N LEU A 134 3.81 -10.75 1.27
CA LEU A 134 3.61 -9.59 0.39
C LEU A 134 3.84 -9.93 -1.08
N LYS A 135 4.67 -10.92 -1.40
CA LYS A 135 4.79 -11.45 -2.77
C LYS A 135 3.47 -12.02 -3.25
N THR A 136 2.75 -12.77 -2.41
CA THR A 136 1.43 -13.32 -2.78
C THR A 136 0.35 -12.25 -2.89
N ARG A 137 0.32 -11.27 -1.98
CA ARG A 137 -0.75 -10.24 -1.96
C ARG A 137 -0.55 -9.14 -3.00
N ASP A 138 0.66 -8.57 -3.07
CA ASP A 138 0.93 -7.31 -3.77
C ASP A 138 1.98 -7.47 -4.89
N ASP A 139 2.47 -8.69 -5.13
CA ASP A 139 3.56 -9.01 -6.07
C ASP A 139 4.90 -8.32 -5.75
N LEU A 140 5.09 -7.84 -4.51
CA LEU A 140 6.31 -7.15 -4.11
C LEU A 140 7.52 -8.09 -4.12
N SER A 141 8.64 -7.60 -4.64
CA SER A 141 9.90 -8.36 -4.64
C SER A 141 10.48 -8.49 -3.23
N LEU A 142 11.32 -9.51 -3.03
CA LEU A 142 12.05 -9.69 -1.78
C LEU A 142 12.88 -8.45 -1.40
N PRO A 143 13.73 -7.87 -2.29
CA PRO A 143 14.49 -6.67 -1.95
C PRO A 143 13.62 -5.46 -1.59
N HIS A 144 12.51 -5.26 -2.29
CA HIS A 144 11.59 -4.16 -1.97
C HIS A 144 10.98 -4.37 -0.59
N THR A 145 10.50 -5.58 -0.30
CA THR A 145 9.88 -5.88 1.00
C THR A 145 10.85 -5.74 2.16
N THR A 146 12.09 -6.22 2.03
CA THR A 146 13.08 -6.15 3.12
C THR A 146 13.54 -4.73 3.39
N LEU A 147 13.72 -3.89 2.36
CA LEU A 147 13.98 -2.46 2.54
C LEU A 147 12.80 -1.74 3.21
N LEU A 148 11.57 -2.08 2.78
CA LEU A 148 10.36 -1.52 3.37
C LEU A 148 10.25 -1.91 4.85
N TRP A 149 10.55 -3.17 5.18
CA TRP A 149 10.62 -3.64 6.56
C TRP A 149 11.64 -2.85 7.37
N LEU A 150 12.86 -2.70 6.86
CA LEU A 150 13.92 -1.97 7.56
C LEU A 150 13.50 -0.54 7.86
N LYS A 151 12.95 0.18 6.86
CA LYS A 151 12.42 1.52 7.07
C LYS A 151 11.39 1.54 8.20
N HIS A 152 10.36 0.70 8.13
CA HIS A 152 9.27 0.72 9.12
C HIS A 152 9.77 0.44 10.55
N VAL A 153 10.73 -0.46 10.74
CA VAL A 153 11.26 -0.76 12.08
C VAL A 153 12.15 0.36 12.60
N LEU A 154 12.95 1.00 11.73
CA LEU A 154 13.78 2.15 12.10
C LEU A 154 12.91 3.35 12.50
N GLU A 155 11.85 3.65 11.75
CA GLU A 155 10.90 4.73 12.08
C GLU A 155 10.16 4.42 13.39
N ALA A 156 9.65 3.18 13.54
CA ALA A 156 8.95 2.74 14.76
C ALA A 156 9.84 2.87 16.00
N GLU A 157 11.12 2.54 15.89
CA GLU A 157 12.04 2.64 17.00
C GLU A 157 12.42 4.09 17.28
N ARG A 158 12.88 4.84 16.28
CA ARG A 158 13.37 6.21 16.51
C ARG A 158 12.30 7.08 17.16
N HIS A 159 11.10 7.07 16.59
CA HIS A 159 10.05 8.03 16.92
C HIS A 159 9.23 7.65 18.15
N THR A 160 9.49 6.49 18.76
CA THR A 160 8.84 6.09 20.03
C THR A 160 9.78 6.14 21.24
N ARG A 161 11.03 6.60 21.10
CA ARG A 161 12.02 6.66 22.20
C ARG A 161 11.58 7.50 23.40
N ASP A 162 10.75 8.52 23.16
CA ASP A 162 10.30 9.49 24.17
C ASP A 162 8.95 9.14 24.82
N ILE A 163 8.42 7.95 24.55
CA ILE A 163 7.19 7.44 25.17
C ILE A 163 7.42 6.04 25.73
N GLY A 164 6.51 5.59 26.59
CA GLY A 164 6.49 4.19 27.02
C GLY A 164 6.30 3.27 25.82
N ARG A 165 7.10 2.21 25.72
CA ARG A 165 7.02 1.24 24.62
C ARG A 165 7.37 -0.17 25.06
N CYS A 166 6.83 -1.15 24.36
CA CYS A 166 7.24 -2.54 24.51
C CYS A 166 7.33 -3.23 23.13
N PHE A 167 8.33 -4.09 22.99
CA PHE A 167 8.54 -4.89 21.79
C PHE A 167 8.01 -6.30 21.97
N VAL A 168 7.29 -6.80 20.98
CA VAL A 168 6.75 -8.17 20.94
C VAL A 168 6.96 -8.75 19.54
N THR A 169 7.03 -10.07 19.41
CA THR A 169 7.10 -10.72 18.09
C THR A 169 5.80 -11.45 17.77
N TYR A 170 5.52 -11.61 16.48
CA TYR A 170 4.39 -12.42 16.04
C TYR A 170 4.50 -13.87 16.51
N ASP A 171 5.72 -14.40 16.59
CA ASP A 171 5.98 -15.76 17.08
C ASP A 171 5.66 -15.88 18.57
N GLN A 172 6.11 -14.94 19.39
CA GLN A 172 5.72 -14.88 20.82
C GLN A 172 4.21 -14.79 20.99
N LEU A 173 3.53 -13.98 20.17
CA LEU A 173 2.07 -13.85 20.25
C LEU A 173 1.35 -15.15 19.91
N LEU A 174 1.85 -15.94 18.95
CA LEU A 174 1.23 -17.21 18.58
C LEU A 174 1.57 -18.35 19.54
N GLU A 175 2.78 -18.36 20.10
CA GLU A 175 3.26 -19.43 20.99
C GLU A 175 2.75 -19.24 22.42
N ASP A 176 2.77 -18.01 22.94
CA ASP A 176 2.38 -17.67 24.31
C ASP A 176 1.86 -16.23 24.39
N TRP A 177 0.60 -16.05 23.99
CA TRP A 177 -0.05 -14.75 24.05
C TRP A 177 -0.25 -14.25 25.50
N GLU A 178 -0.30 -15.15 26.49
CA GLU A 178 -0.50 -14.81 27.90
C GLU A 178 0.71 -14.04 28.44
N THR A 179 1.93 -14.54 28.16
CA THR A 179 3.17 -13.84 28.48
C THR A 179 3.28 -12.50 27.74
N VAL A 180 2.84 -12.45 26.48
CA VAL A 180 2.79 -11.19 25.72
C VAL A 180 1.83 -10.19 26.37
N ALA A 181 0.63 -10.62 26.75
CA ALA A 181 -0.36 -9.77 27.43
C ALA A 181 0.15 -9.28 28.79
N ALA A 182 0.82 -10.14 29.57
CA ALA A 182 1.42 -9.77 30.84
C ALA A 182 2.56 -8.74 30.66
N LYS A 183 3.41 -8.92 29.64
CA LYS A 183 4.47 -7.97 29.28
C LYS A 183 3.88 -6.60 28.92
N VAL A 184 2.87 -6.57 28.06
CA VAL A 184 2.20 -5.32 27.67
C VAL A 184 1.60 -4.62 28.89
N ALA A 185 0.84 -5.34 29.72
CA ALA A 185 0.23 -4.77 30.93
C ALA A 185 1.28 -4.18 31.89
N THR A 186 2.35 -4.93 32.16
CA THR A 186 3.41 -4.49 33.07
C THR A 186 4.14 -3.26 32.53
N SER A 187 4.51 -3.26 31.24
CA SER A 187 5.26 -2.14 30.64
C SER A 187 4.41 -0.88 30.47
N SER A 188 3.10 -1.01 30.29
CA SER A 188 2.17 0.11 30.09
C SER A 188 1.44 0.54 31.36
N GLU A 189 1.66 -0.16 32.48
CA GLU A 189 0.93 0.02 33.74
C GLU A 189 -0.61 -0.13 33.57
N LEU A 190 -1.03 -0.91 32.58
CA LEU A 190 -2.44 -1.18 32.32
C LEU A 190 -2.97 -2.33 33.18
N VAL A 191 -4.20 -2.18 33.64
CA VAL A 191 -4.99 -3.26 34.22
C VAL A 191 -6.01 -3.71 33.18
N TRP A 192 -5.96 -4.97 32.78
CA TRP A 192 -6.92 -5.54 31.83
C TRP A 192 -8.34 -5.48 32.40
N LYS A 193 -9.31 -5.08 31.59
CA LYS A 193 -10.72 -5.08 32.01
C LYS A 193 -11.29 -6.50 32.01
N THR A 194 -10.81 -7.33 31.09
CA THR A 194 -11.14 -8.76 31.01
C THR A 194 -9.99 -9.54 31.61
N ASN A 195 -10.26 -10.47 32.52
CA ASN A 195 -9.23 -11.36 33.04
C ASN A 195 -8.69 -12.26 31.89
N PRO A 196 -7.37 -12.34 31.68
CA PRO A 196 -6.79 -13.26 30.68
C PRO A 196 -7.31 -14.70 30.77
N ASP A 197 -7.52 -15.23 31.98
CA ASP A 197 -8.06 -16.59 32.18
C ASP A 197 -9.48 -16.75 31.60
N GLU A 198 -10.30 -15.71 31.70
CA GLU A 198 -11.67 -15.70 31.17
C GLU A 198 -11.66 -15.56 29.63
N ALA A 199 -10.72 -14.80 29.10
CA ALA A 199 -10.54 -14.56 27.67
C ALA A 199 -9.84 -15.72 26.92
N GLN A 200 -9.23 -16.66 27.65
CA GLN A 200 -8.33 -17.67 27.10
C GLN A 200 -8.97 -18.48 25.96
N LYS A 201 -10.21 -18.92 26.13
CA LYS A 201 -10.91 -19.72 25.11
C LYS A 201 -11.14 -18.92 23.82
N GLU A 202 -11.53 -17.66 23.93
CA GLU A 202 -11.81 -16.80 22.76
C GLU A 202 -10.50 -16.48 22.01
N ILE A 203 -9.45 -16.13 22.75
CA ILE A 203 -8.14 -15.79 22.17
C ILE A 203 -7.52 -17.00 21.49
N ASN A 204 -7.52 -18.16 22.15
CA ASN A 204 -6.97 -19.40 21.57
C ASN A 204 -7.69 -19.80 20.28
N LEU A 205 -9.02 -19.68 20.25
CA LEU A 205 -9.80 -19.94 19.03
C LEU A 205 -9.39 -18.98 17.90
N PHE A 206 -9.36 -17.67 18.18
CA PHE A 206 -8.99 -16.66 17.21
C PHE A 206 -7.56 -16.82 16.66
N LEU A 207 -6.59 -17.16 17.50
CA LEU A 207 -5.21 -17.38 17.08
C LEU A 207 -5.06 -18.71 16.33
N SER A 208 -5.83 -19.74 16.66
CA SER A 208 -5.80 -21.05 15.98
C SER A 208 -6.29 -20.99 14.53
N ASP A 209 -7.23 -20.09 14.21
CA ASP A 209 -7.71 -19.85 12.84
C ASP A 209 -6.65 -19.19 11.95
N ARG A 210 -5.56 -18.67 12.52
CA ARG A 210 -4.44 -18.10 11.76
C ARG A 210 -3.44 -19.20 11.41
N HIS A 211 -3.63 -19.85 10.28
CA HIS A 211 -2.59 -20.70 9.70
C HIS A 211 -1.34 -19.87 9.40
N ARG A 212 -0.27 -20.09 10.16
CA ARG A 212 1.07 -19.57 9.86
C ARG A 212 1.54 -20.20 8.55
N HIS A 213 1.32 -19.53 7.42
CA HIS A 213 1.64 -20.08 6.09
C HIS A 213 3.15 -20.12 5.77
N HIS A 214 3.96 -19.34 6.49
CA HIS A 214 5.41 -19.25 6.29
C HIS A 214 6.12 -19.30 7.65
N ARG A 215 7.15 -20.15 7.74
CA ARG A 215 8.05 -20.24 8.89
C ARG A 215 9.48 -20.11 8.36
N ASN A 216 10.18 -19.06 8.76
CA ASN A 216 11.60 -18.89 8.50
C ASN A 216 12.33 -18.76 9.82
N THR A 217 13.47 -19.41 9.93
CA THR A 217 14.33 -19.27 11.12
C THR A 217 15.24 -18.04 10.98
N ASP A 218 15.71 -17.53 12.13
CA ASP A 218 16.71 -16.46 12.14
C ASP A 218 18.00 -16.88 11.43
N GLU A 219 18.40 -18.14 11.57
CA GLU A 219 19.56 -18.67 10.86
C GLU A 219 19.40 -18.64 9.34
N GLU A 220 18.25 -19.03 8.81
CA GLU A 220 17.97 -18.95 7.37
C GLU A 220 18.00 -17.51 6.87
N THR A 221 17.47 -16.59 7.68
CA THR A 221 17.44 -15.15 7.39
C THR A 221 18.85 -14.57 7.31
N LEU A 222 19.69 -14.93 8.28
CA LEU A 222 21.07 -14.49 8.33
C LEU A 222 21.94 -15.23 7.30
N LYS A 223 21.67 -16.46 6.90
CA LYS A 223 22.53 -17.17 5.92
C LYS A 223 22.19 -16.85 4.46
N GLY A 224 21.05 -16.21 4.19
CA GLY A 224 20.63 -15.89 2.82
C GLY A 224 21.58 -14.95 2.09
N GLU A 225 22.06 -15.36 0.90
CA GLU A 225 22.84 -14.51 -0.03
C GLU A 225 22.07 -13.24 -0.45
N SER A 226 20.74 -13.27 -0.33
CA SER A 226 19.83 -12.17 -0.66
C SER A 226 19.62 -11.13 0.46
N PHE A 227 20.39 -11.21 1.57
CA PHE A 227 20.36 -10.23 2.66
C PHE A 227 21.63 -9.36 2.66
N PRO A 228 21.61 -8.20 1.95
CA PRO A 228 22.69 -7.20 1.98
C PRO A 228 23.16 -6.88 3.40
N GLY A 229 24.44 -6.47 3.53
CA GLY A 229 25.07 -6.18 4.81
C GLY A 229 24.24 -5.25 5.71
N LEU A 230 23.69 -4.17 5.15
CA LEU A 230 22.82 -3.24 5.87
C LEU A 230 21.57 -3.93 6.45
N LEU A 231 20.88 -4.76 5.67
CA LEU A 231 19.67 -5.46 6.12
C LEU A 231 19.97 -6.46 7.22
N ARG A 232 21.12 -7.15 7.14
CA ARG A 232 21.60 -8.05 8.19
C ARG A 232 21.91 -7.30 9.48
N ASN A 233 22.64 -6.19 9.38
CA ASN A 233 22.98 -5.35 10.52
C ASN A 233 21.71 -4.78 11.16
N GLY A 234 20.76 -4.32 10.34
CA GLY A 234 19.45 -3.87 10.79
C GLY A 234 18.64 -4.96 11.48
N TYR A 235 18.65 -6.18 10.96
CA TYR A 235 17.97 -7.31 11.61
C TYR A 235 18.57 -7.65 12.98
N LEU A 236 19.90 -7.73 13.08
CA LEU A 236 20.58 -8.01 14.35
C LEU A 236 20.38 -6.88 15.38
N ALA A 237 20.49 -5.62 14.94
CA ALA A 237 20.23 -4.47 15.80
C ALA A 237 18.76 -4.42 16.26
N TRP A 238 17.84 -4.81 15.38
CA TRP A 238 16.43 -4.96 15.72
C TRP A 238 16.22 -6.06 16.77
N GLN A 239 16.81 -7.24 16.61
CA GLN A 239 16.72 -8.30 17.63
C GLN A 239 17.25 -7.82 18.99
N ALA A 240 18.40 -7.13 18.99
CA ALA A 240 18.98 -6.60 20.22
C ALA A 240 18.08 -5.58 20.95
N ILE A 241 17.43 -4.65 20.23
CA ILE A 241 16.51 -3.69 20.87
C ILE A 241 15.25 -4.36 21.42
N GLN A 242 14.81 -5.48 20.82
CA GLN A 242 13.65 -6.23 21.29
C GLN A 242 13.92 -6.98 22.59
N GLU A 243 15.14 -7.45 22.77
CA GLU A 243 15.61 -8.09 24.01
C GLU A 243 15.81 -7.03 25.10
N GLU A 244 16.50 -5.94 24.79
CA GLU A 244 16.80 -4.87 25.73
C GLU A 244 16.82 -3.49 25.06
N ASP A 245 15.93 -2.61 25.50
CA ASP A 245 15.87 -1.21 25.04
C ASP A 245 16.93 -0.34 25.74
N SER A 246 18.21 -0.60 25.44
CA SER A 246 19.35 0.09 26.03
C SER A 246 19.91 1.20 25.12
N PRO A 247 20.61 2.22 25.68
CA PRO A 247 21.31 3.23 24.88
C PRO A 247 22.30 2.63 23.85
N ALA A 248 22.93 1.50 24.18
CA ALA A 248 23.84 0.80 23.29
C ALA A 248 23.12 0.21 22.07
N ASN A 249 21.96 -0.42 22.28
CA ASN A 249 21.17 -1.02 21.19
C ASN A 249 20.51 0.06 20.31
N ARG A 250 20.08 1.18 20.90
CA ARG A 250 19.60 2.36 20.15
C ARG A 250 20.68 2.92 19.21
N LEU A 251 21.94 2.98 19.67
CA LEU A 251 23.06 3.44 18.86
C LEU A 251 23.36 2.50 17.67
N LEU A 252 23.12 1.19 17.81
CA LEU A 252 23.25 0.25 16.68
C LEU A 252 22.22 0.57 15.59
N LEU A 253 20.96 0.84 15.98
CA LEU A 253 19.92 1.23 15.04
C LEU A 253 20.14 2.62 14.44
N ASP A 254 20.71 3.56 15.19
CA ASP A 254 21.10 4.87 14.67
C ASP A 254 22.14 4.75 13.54
N LYS A 255 23.15 3.89 13.71
CA LYS A 255 24.16 3.63 12.65
C LYS A 255 23.54 2.99 11.41
N VAL A 256 22.65 2.02 11.59
CA VAL A 256 21.92 1.38 10.49
C VAL A 256 21.05 2.42 9.76
N ARG A 257 20.41 3.33 10.50
CA ARG A 257 19.61 4.41 9.92
C ARG A 257 20.47 5.37 9.12
N GLU A 258 21.62 5.82 9.65
CA GLU A 258 22.54 6.71 8.93
C GLU A 258 23.00 6.10 7.60
N GLU A 259 23.36 4.81 7.60
CA GLU A 259 23.72 4.09 6.38
C GLU A 259 22.52 3.96 5.41
N PHE A 260 21.32 3.68 5.94
CA PHE A 260 20.09 3.61 5.16
C PHE A 260 19.75 4.96 4.50
N GLU A 261 19.76 6.05 5.26
CA GLU A 261 19.46 7.41 4.78
C GLU A 261 20.48 7.87 3.72
N PHE A 262 21.76 7.52 3.88
CA PHE A 262 22.78 7.79 2.88
C PHE A 262 22.48 7.10 1.55
N ILE A 263 22.11 5.81 1.59
CA ILE A 263 21.71 5.04 0.40
C ILE A 263 20.42 5.60 -0.18
N GLU A 264 19.43 5.91 0.65
CA GLU A 264 18.15 6.47 0.25
C GLU A 264 18.35 7.79 -0.49
N GLN A 265 19.17 8.70 0.04
CA GLN A 265 19.47 9.99 -0.58
C GLN A 265 20.19 9.83 -1.93
N ALA A 266 21.15 8.90 -2.00
CA ALA A 266 21.84 8.58 -3.25
C ALA A 266 20.87 8.01 -4.30
N CYS A 267 20.01 7.07 -3.91
CA CYS A 267 18.97 6.50 -4.77
C CYS A 267 17.94 7.54 -5.20
N HIS A 268 17.49 8.43 -4.30
CA HIS A 268 16.53 9.50 -4.62
C HIS A 268 17.04 10.42 -5.73
N SER A 269 18.32 10.78 -5.70
CA SER A 269 18.91 11.62 -6.76
C SER A 269 18.81 10.96 -8.13
N PHE A 270 19.13 9.66 -8.21
CA PHE A 270 19.02 8.86 -9.43
C PHE A 270 17.57 8.63 -9.86
N MET A 271 16.69 8.32 -8.91
CA MET A 271 15.27 8.09 -9.18
C MET A 271 14.56 9.36 -9.64
N ARG A 272 14.92 10.56 -9.14
CA ARG A 272 14.38 11.82 -9.65
C ARG A 272 14.74 12.04 -11.12
N GLU A 273 15.99 11.76 -11.50
CA GLU A 273 16.43 11.84 -12.90
C GLU A 273 15.62 10.88 -13.78
N LYS A 274 15.48 9.61 -13.35
CA LYS A 274 14.69 8.61 -14.09
C LYS A 274 13.20 8.89 -14.13
N ASN A 275 12.62 9.38 -13.04
CA ASN A 275 11.21 9.75 -13.00
C ASN A 275 10.90 10.95 -13.89
N ALA A 276 11.83 11.90 -14.02
CA ALA A 276 11.71 13.00 -14.98
C ALA A 276 11.73 12.47 -16.44
N GLU A 277 12.63 11.54 -16.74
CA GLU A 277 12.70 10.86 -18.04
C GLU A 277 11.41 10.08 -18.36
N ILE A 278 10.91 9.28 -17.41
CA ILE A 278 9.66 8.53 -17.52
C ILE A 278 8.46 9.48 -17.72
N SER A 279 8.39 10.57 -16.96
CA SER A 279 7.30 11.55 -17.08
C SER A 279 7.29 12.22 -18.45
N HIS A 280 8.48 12.55 -18.98
CA HIS A 280 8.63 13.09 -20.31
C HIS A 280 8.20 12.08 -21.39
N LEU A 281 8.58 10.80 -21.24
CA LEU A 281 8.14 9.73 -22.13
C LEU A 281 6.62 9.52 -22.08
N HIS A 282 6.00 9.52 -20.90
CA HIS A 282 4.55 9.44 -20.75
C HIS A 282 3.82 10.61 -21.42
N MET A 283 4.33 11.84 -21.26
CA MET A 283 3.78 13.01 -21.94
C MET A 283 3.83 12.84 -23.46
N ARG A 284 4.96 12.39 -24.00
CA ARG A 284 5.14 12.14 -25.44
C ARG A 284 4.25 11.01 -25.97
N ILE A 285 4.07 9.93 -25.19
CA ILE A 285 3.12 8.85 -25.53
C ILE A 285 1.69 9.40 -25.58
N LYS A 286 1.29 10.24 -24.61
CA LYS A 286 -0.04 10.86 -24.56
C LYS A 286 -0.29 11.81 -25.72
N GLU A 287 0.71 12.60 -26.11
CA GLU A 287 0.63 13.48 -27.29
C GLU A 287 0.52 12.68 -28.59
N ASN A 288 1.33 11.63 -28.75
CA ASN A 288 1.30 10.78 -29.92
C ASN A 288 -0.03 10.01 -30.02
N SER A 289 -0.58 9.53 -28.90
CA SER A 289 -1.87 8.86 -28.88
C SER A 289 -3.02 9.81 -29.22
N ALA A 290 -2.97 11.06 -28.77
CA ALA A 290 -3.94 12.09 -29.15
C ALA A 290 -3.88 12.41 -30.65
N LYS A 291 -2.68 12.58 -31.23
CA LYS A 291 -2.50 12.79 -32.67
C LYS A 291 -3.00 11.61 -33.50
N ALA A 292 -2.67 10.39 -33.10
CA ALA A 292 -3.15 9.19 -33.76
C ALA A 292 -4.69 9.07 -33.69
N ALA A 293 -5.31 9.46 -32.57
CA ALA A 293 -6.77 9.48 -32.45
C ALA A 293 -7.40 10.50 -33.41
N GLU A 294 -6.80 11.69 -33.56
CA GLU A 294 -7.27 12.71 -34.50
C GLU A 294 -7.14 12.25 -35.97
N GLU A 295 -6.00 11.64 -36.34
CA GLU A 295 -5.80 11.07 -37.68
C GLU A 295 -6.78 9.94 -37.97
N MET A 296 -7.03 9.05 -36.99
CA MET A 296 -8.02 7.99 -37.12
C MET A 296 -9.44 8.53 -37.34
N GLU A 297 -9.80 9.65 -36.71
CA GLU A 297 -11.11 10.27 -36.91
C GLU A 297 -11.22 10.91 -38.30
N LYS A 298 -10.17 11.58 -38.78
CA LYS A 298 -10.11 12.10 -40.16
C LYS A 298 -10.26 11.00 -41.20
N LEU A 299 -9.52 9.89 -41.05
CA LEU A 299 -9.61 8.75 -41.94
C LEU A 299 -11.01 8.10 -41.91
N ARG A 300 -11.68 8.07 -40.74
CA ARG A 300 -13.06 7.57 -40.63
C ARG A 300 -14.04 8.48 -41.37
N GLU A 301 -13.88 9.79 -41.29
CA GLU A 301 -14.68 10.75 -42.05
C GLU A 301 -14.47 10.56 -43.56
N GLU A 302 -13.22 10.48 -44.01
CA GLU A 302 -12.88 10.25 -45.42
C GLU A 302 -13.46 8.93 -45.94
N ILE A 303 -13.36 7.84 -45.17
CA ILE A 303 -13.97 6.55 -45.52
C ILE A 303 -15.50 6.69 -45.62
N ARG A 304 -16.14 7.45 -44.71
CA ARG A 304 -17.58 7.68 -44.72
C ARG A 304 -18.02 8.41 -45.98
N GLU A 305 -17.37 9.54 -46.30
CA GLU A 305 -17.64 10.30 -47.52
C GLU A 305 -17.41 9.45 -48.78
N THR A 306 -16.34 8.65 -48.80
CA THR A 306 -16.03 7.77 -49.93
C THR A 306 -17.10 6.69 -50.12
N ASN A 307 -17.61 6.11 -49.03
CA ASN A 307 -18.69 5.13 -49.06
C ASN A 307 -20.02 5.73 -49.50
N GLU A 308 -20.36 6.94 -49.04
CA GLU A 308 -21.56 7.67 -49.50
C GLU A 308 -21.49 7.97 -51.00
N ASN A 309 -20.33 8.42 -51.48
CA ASN A 309 -20.08 8.65 -52.90
C ASN A 309 -20.19 7.35 -53.72
N LEU A 310 -19.62 6.25 -53.22
CA LEU A 310 -19.73 4.94 -53.86
C LEU A 310 -21.21 4.53 -53.99
N TYR A 311 -21.98 4.61 -52.90
CA TYR A 311 -23.40 4.28 -52.89
C TYR A 311 -24.20 5.14 -53.86
N TYR A 312 -23.92 6.45 -53.92
CA TYR A 312 -24.54 7.36 -54.87
C TYR A 312 -24.27 6.93 -56.33
N TRP A 313 -23.02 6.61 -56.66
CA TRP A 313 -22.65 6.16 -58.01
C TRP A 313 -23.23 4.79 -58.35
N GLU A 314 -23.23 3.83 -57.42
CA GLU A 314 -23.87 2.53 -57.59
C GLU A 314 -25.38 2.68 -57.87
N SER A 315 -26.07 3.54 -57.12
CA SER A 315 -27.48 3.86 -57.37
C SER A 315 -27.71 4.46 -58.76
N LYS A 316 -26.84 5.39 -59.18
CA LYS A 316 -26.94 6.03 -60.50
C LYS A 316 -26.68 5.04 -61.64
N VAL A 317 -25.67 4.17 -61.50
CA VAL A 317 -25.39 3.07 -62.44
C VAL A 317 -26.56 2.11 -62.51
N SER A 318 -27.12 1.70 -61.36
CA SER A 318 -28.30 0.82 -61.31
C SER A 318 -29.51 1.43 -61.99
N LYS A 319 -29.81 2.72 -61.75
CA LYS A 319 -30.88 3.47 -62.45
C LYS A 319 -30.65 3.53 -63.95
N MET A 320 -29.42 3.84 -64.39
CA MET A 320 -29.07 3.82 -65.80
C MET A 320 -29.28 2.43 -66.41
N GLN A 321 -28.81 1.37 -65.74
CA GLN A 321 -28.98 -0.01 -66.18
C GLN A 321 -30.44 -0.46 -66.22
N GLY A 322 -31.27 0.06 -65.32
CA GLY A 322 -32.70 -0.22 -65.24
C GLY A 322 -33.56 0.53 -66.27
N SER A 323 -33.04 1.59 -66.88
CA SER A 323 -33.76 2.48 -67.80
C SER A 323 -34.17 1.80 -69.12
N PHE A 324 -35.26 2.27 -69.73
CA PHE A 324 -35.77 1.72 -70.99
C PHE A 324 -34.77 1.88 -72.14
N SER A 325 -34.11 3.04 -72.26
CA SER A 325 -33.10 3.28 -73.29
C SER A 325 -31.90 2.35 -73.14
N TRP A 326 -31.44 2.09 -71.91
CA TRP A 326 -30.39 1.10 -71.66
C TRP A 326 -30.87 -0.30 -72.04
N LYS A 327 -32.03 -0.75 -71.59
CA LYS A 327 -32.55 -2.09 -71.92
C LYS A 327 -32.82 -2.28 -73.42
N ALA A 328 -33.38 -1.28 -74.09
CA ALA A 328 -33.69 -1.32 -75.53
C ALA A 328 -32.42 -1.38 -76.40
N THR A 329 -31.32 -0.77 -75.95
CA THR A 329 -30.02 -0.83 -76.64
C THR A 329 -29.19 -2.07 -76.29
N SER A 330 -29.72 -3.01 -75.48
CA SER A 330 -29.03 -4.24 -75.08
C SER A 330 -28.54 -5.09 -76.27
N PRO A 331 -29.33 -5.32 -77.35
CA PRO A 331 -28.86 -6.10 -78.49
C PRO A 331 -27.68 -5.44 -79.22
N LEU A 332 -27.68 -4.10 -79.35
CA LEU A 332 -26.59 -3.33 -79.95
C LEU A 332 -25.31 -3.37 -79.09
N ARG A 333 -25.44 -3.33 -77.76
CA ARG A 333 -24.30 -3.48 -76.85
C ARG A 333 -23.73 -4.90 -76.85
N TRP A 334 -24.57 -5.92 -76.99
CA TRP A 334 -24.14 -7.32 -77.13
C TRP A 334 -23.38 -7.55 -78.44
N LEU A 335 -23.91 -7.04 -79.56
CA LEU A 335 -23.22 -7.03 -80.85
C LEU A 335 -21.86 -6.30 -80.76
N ARG A 336 -21.81 -5.14 -80.11
CA ARG A 336 -20.55 -4.39 -79.92
C ARG A 336 -19.52 -5.17 -79.10
N ARG A 337 -19.94 -5.87 -78.03
CA ARG A 337 -19.03 -6.75 -77.24
C ARG A 337 -18.50 -7.91 -78.09
N LEU A 338 -19.35 -8.58 -78.85
CA LEU A 338 -18.92 -9.65 -79.77
C LEU A 338 -17.95 -9.16 -80.85
N THR A 339 -18.11 -7.92 -81.32
CA THR A 339 -17.16 -7.34 -82.28
C THR A 339 -15.86 -6.91 -81.62
N MET A 340 -15.86 -6.47 -80.37
CA MET A 340 -14.63 -6.09 -79.65
C MET A 340 -13.83 -7.30 -79.16
N ASP A 341 -14.49 -8.38 -78.71
CA ASP A 341 -13.81 -9.64 -78.34
C ASP A 341 -13.28 -10.41 -79.56
N ARG A 342 -13.69 -10.04 -80.79
CA ARG A 342 -13.05 -10.53 -82.04
C ARG A 342 -11.78 -9.77 -82.43
N PHE A 343 -11.41 -8.71 -81.71
CA PHE A 343 -10.20 -7.91 -81.93
C PHE A 343 -9.26 -7.89 -80.71
N ARG A 344 -9.41 -8.83 -79.79
CA ARG A 344 -8.40 -9.13 -78.76
C ARG A 344 -7.80 -10.50 -78.98
#